data_AF-A0A485CXI2-F1
#
_entry.id   AF-A0A485CXI2-F1
#
_cell.length_a   1.000
_cell.length_b   1.000
_cell.length_c   1.000
_cell.angle_alpha   90.00
_cell.angle_beta   90.00
_cell.angle_gamma   90.00
#
_symmetry.space_group_name_H-M   'P 1'
#
loop_
_entity.id
_entity.type
_entity.pdbx_description
1 polymer ?
#
loop_
_entity_poly.entity_id
_entity_poly.type
_entity_poly.pdbx_seq_one_letter_code
_entity_poly.pdbx_strand_id
1 'polypeptide(L)'
;MPASKRDFDNNAWHFAIDALWQADHWSSKFGVGYTSAKKENEIGFYPRHMSKNSRGTFISMAYAGDDYMRDGELVLANISEYKLTPDLAVGLAGNIAQFNYKDNHVRSGEINAFTRWTPSSAPMKNLTVWLMFGPGWSYKMSGKTPVLTDGHYTRTHTLSSEAIIEYRFKMF
;
A
#
# COMPACT_ATOMS: atom_id res chain seq x y z
N MET A 1 -1.75 -4.27 -27.85
CA MET A 1 -2.52 -5.21 -26.99
C MET A 1 -4.01 -4.90 -27.12
N PRO A 2 -4.91 -5.89 -27.10
CA PRO A 2 -6.35 -5.66 -27.11
C PRO A 2 -6.82 -4.81 -25.93
N ALA A 3 -7.88 -4.01 -26.09
CA ALA A 3 -8.39 -3.08 -25.07
C ALA A 3 -8.69 -3.78 -23.72
N SER A 4 -9.27 -4.98 -23.76
CA SER A 4 -9.57 -5.78 -22.57
C SER A 4 -8.34 -6.27 -21.79
N LYS A 5 -7.15 -6.27 -22.41
CA LYS A 5 -5.89 -6.70 -21.77
C LYS A 5 -4.97 -5.55 -21.37
N ARG A 6 -5.28 -4.32 -21.78
CA ARG A 6 -4.49 -3.13 -21.44
C ARG A 6 -4.87 -2.63 -20.03
N ASP A 7 -3.88 -2.17 -19.27
CA ASP A 7 -4.11 -1.55 -17.97
C ASP A 7 -4.52 -0.06 -18.10
N PHE A 8 -4.21 0.59 -19.22
CA PHE A 8 -4.54 1.98 -19.57
C PHE A 8 -4.57 2.15 -21.11
N ASP A 9 -5.15 3.23 -21.62
CA ASP A 9 -5.34 3.41 -23.08
C ASP A 9 -4.09 3.86 -23.82
N ASN A 10 -3.50 4.98 -23.39
CA ASN A 10 -2.41 5.67 -24.10
C ASN A 10 -1.16 5.83 -23.23
N ASN A 11 -1.32 6.43 -22.04
CA ASN A 11 -0.23 6.71 -21.11
C ASN A 11 -0.72 6.53 -19.66
N ALA A 12 0.23 6.21 -18.78
CA ALA A 12 0.00 6.18 -17.35
C ALA A 12 1.17 6.88 -16.64
N TRP A 13 0.85 7.68 -15.63
CA TRP A 13 1.78 8.42 -14.80
C TRP A 13 1.44 8.14 -13.34
N HIS A 14 2.48 7.95 -12.53
CA HIS A 14 2.35 7.82 -11.09
C HIS A 14 3.37 8.73 -10.44
N PHE A 15 2.88 9.59 -9.56
CA PHE A 15 3.70 10.51 -8.78
C PHE A 15 3.63 10.06 -7.33
N ALA A 16 4.76 9.95 -6.64
CA ALA A 16 4.72 9.84 -5.20
C ALA A 16 5.86 10.60 -4.53
N ILE A 17 5.56 11.09 -3.34
CA ILE A 17 6.46 11.84 -2.47
C ILE A 17 6.44 11.14 -1.12
N ASP A 18 7.63 10.78 -0.63
CA ASP A 18 7.81 10.20 0.69
C ASP A 18 8.60 11.18 1.58
N ALA A 19 8.18 11.34 2.83
CA ALA A 19 8.88 12.14 3.84
C ALA A 19 9.16 11.29 5.07
N LEU A 20 10.38 11.36 5.59
CA LEU A 20 10.81 10.66 6.79
C LEU A 20 11.17 11.68 7.88
N TRP A 21 10.56 11.52 9.05
CA TRP A 21 10.90 12.24 10.27
C TRP A 21 11.40 11.26 11.32
N GLN A 22 12.49 11.61 11.99
CA GLN A 22 13.12 10.79 13.02
C GLN A 22 13.52 11.65 14.22
N ALA A 23 13.27 11.13 15.41
CA ALA A 23 13.74 11.62 16.70
C ALA A 23 14.18 10.40 17.55
N ASP A 24 14.80 10.60 18.72
CA ASP A 24 15.47 9.54 19.50
C ASP A 24 14.77 8.17 19.47
N HIS A 25 13.54 8.14 19.97
CA HIS A 25 12.71 6.93 20.03
C HIS A 25 11.59 6.89 19.00
N TRP A 26 11.41 7.94 18.20
CA TRP A 26 10.28 8.08 17.29
C TRP A 26 10.73 8.11 15.83
N SER A 27 10.03 7.39 14.96
CA SER A 27 10.22 7.48 13.52
C SER A 27 8.88 7.45 12.82
N SER A 28 8.62 8.44 11.96
CA SER A 28 7.42 8.52 11.14
C SER A 28 7.79 8.70 9.69
N LYS A 29 7.29 7.81 8.82
CA LYS A 29 7.39 7.95 7.37
C LYS A 29 6.00 8.17 6.80
N PHE A 30 5.84 9.26 6.06
CA PHE A 30 4.63 9.62 5.34
C PHE A 30 4.87 9.44 3.84
N GLY A 31 3.82 9.11 3.10
CA GLY A 31 3.85 9.11 1.64
C GLY A 31 2.54 9.55 1.06
N VAL A 32 2.61 10.36 0.01
CA VAL A 32 1.44 10.73 -0.80
C VAL A 32 1.70 10.26 -2.22
N GLY A 33 0.71 9.58 -2.81
CA GLY A 33 0.76 9.10 -4.18
C GLY A 33 -0.43 9.58 -4.98
N TYR A 34 -0.22 9.88 -6.26
CA TYR A 34 -1.29 10.18 -7.22
C TYR A 34 -1.06 9.43 -8.53
N THR A 35 -2.11 8.84 -9.07
CA THR A 35 -2.05 8.12 -10.35
C THR A 35 -2.96 8.75 -11.39
N SER A 36 -2.45 8.89 -12.61
CA SER A 36 -3.25 9.15 -13.81
C SER A 36 -2.99 8.04 -14.82
N ALA A 37 -3.99 7.22 -15.09
CA ALA A 37 -3.90 6.02 -15.92
C ALA A 37 -5.24 5.78 -16.62
N LYS A 38 -5.69 6.70 -17.48
CA LYS A 38 -7.03 6.65 -18.08
C LYS A 38 -7.28 5.37 -18.86
N LYS A 39 -8.50 4.85 -18.74
CA LYS A 39 -9.02 3.73 -19.53
C LYS A 39 -10.49 3.95 -19.87
N GLU A 40 -10.86 3.71 -21.12
CA GLU A 40 -12.24 3.82 -21.56
C GLU A 40 -13.09 2.67 -20.99
N ASN A 41 -14.30 2.99 -20.53
CA ASN A 41 -15.31 2.04 -19.99
C ASN A 41 -14.94 1.27 -18.72
N GLU A 42 -13.72 1.41 -18.20
CA GLU A 42 -13.19 0.75 -17.01
C GLU A 42 -12.30 1.71 -16.22
N ILE A 43 -11.96 1.39 -14.95
CA ILE A 43 -10.91 2.14 -14.27
C ILE A 43 -9.56 1.66 -14.78
N GLY A 44 -8.74 2.58 -15.26
CA GLY A 44 -7.38 2.22 -15.64
C GLY A 44 -6.45 2.18 -14.43
N PHE A 45 -5.25 1.67 -14.65
CA PHE A 45 -4.32 1.32 -13.59
C PHE A 45 -2.88 1.46 -14.08
N TYR A 46 -1.97 1.87 -13.19
CA TYR A 46 -0.54 1.92 -13.47
C TYR A 46 0.15 0.59 -13.15
N PRO A 47 0.60 -0.22 -14.14
CA PRO A 47 1.21 -1.53 -13.88
C PRO A 47 2.71 -1.43 -13.52
N ARG A 48 3.13 -2.15 -12.47
CA ARG A 48 4.56 -2.25 -12.06
C ARG A 48 5.34 -3.42 -12.65
N HIS A 49 4.67 -4.42 -13.25
CA HIS A 49 5.38 -5.60 -13.74
C HIS A 49 6.19 -5.29 -15.00
N MET A 50 7.50 -5.57 -14.94
CA MET A 50 8.41 -5.44 -16.10
C MET A 50 7.97 -6.31 -17.29
N SER A 51 7.22 -7.39 -17.04
CA SER A 51 6.66 -8.29 -18.07
C SER A 51 5.56 -7.67 -18.93
N LYS A 52 5.09 -6.46 -18.60
CA LYS A 52 4.06 -5.72 -19.35
C LYS A 52 4.57 -4.44 -20.03
N ASN A 53 5.83 -4.42 -20.49
CA ASN A 53 6.49 -3.24 -21.05
C ASN A 53 6.55 -2.03 -20.07
N SER A 54 6.51 -2.27 -18.76
CA SER A 54 6.70 -1.23 -17.74
C SER A 54 8.19 -1.12 -17.38
N ARG A 55 8.74 0.10 -17.37
CA ARG A 55 10.12 0.36 -16.94
C ARG A 55 10.09 0.99 -15.54
N GLY A 56 10.57 0.25 -14.53
CA GLY A 56 10.80 0.75 -13.19
C GLY A 56 9.96 0.06 -12.11
N THR A 57 10.63 -0.67 -11.22
CA THR A 57 10.09 -1.03 -9.91
C THR A 57 10.12 0.22 -9.04
N PHE A 58 8.99 0.92 -8.94
CA PHE A 58 8.83 1.99 -7.97
C PHE A 58 8.69 1.36 -6.58
N ILE A 59 9.21 1.95 -5.50
CA ILE A 59 8.96 1.50 -4.12
C ILE A 59 8.59 2.77 -3.35
N SER A 60 7.29 3.05 -3.26
CA SER A 60 6.73 4.16 -2.47
C SER A 60 5.75 3.61 -1.44
N MET A 61 5.59 4.33 -0.34
CA MET A 61 4.56 4.08 0.68
C MET A 61 3.13 4.05 0.10
N ALA A 62 2.90 4.69 -1.05
CA ALA A 62 1.67 4.61 -1.84
C ALA A 62 1.33 3.20 -2.36
N TYR A 63 2.13 2.18 -2.05
CA TYR A 63 1.95 0.79 -2.49
C TYR A 63 1.73 -0.20 -1.33
N ALA A 64 1.73 0.24 -0.08
CA ALA A 64 1.49 -0.67 1.04
C ALA A 64 0.03 -1.18 1.00
N GLY A 65 -0.21 -2.50 0.95
CA GLY A 65 -1.56 -3.08 1.04
C GLY A 65 -2.25 -3.33 -0.32
N ASP A 66 -3.24 -2.50 -0.69
CA ASP A 66 -4.25 -2.75 -1.76
C ASP A 66 -3.91 -2.12 -3.13
N ASP A 67 -2.62 -2.02 -3.46
CA ASP A 67 -2.10 -1.51 -4.75
C ASP A 67 -2.78 -0.20 -5.23
N TYR A 68 -2.57 0.92 -4.53
CA TYR A 68 -3.20 2.24 -4.76
C TYR A 68 -2.74 2.96 -6.03
N MET A 69 -3.03 2.37 -7.19
CA MET A 69 -2.52 2.76 -8.50
C MET A 69 -3.62 2.90 -9.57
N ARG A 70 -4.88 3.14 -9.18
CA ARG A 70 -6.02 3.35 -10.09
C ARG A 70 -6.06 4.77 -10.66
N ASP A 71 -6.67 4.96 -11.81
CA ASP A 71 -6.81 6.31 -12.41
C ASP A 71 -7.51 7.29 -11.46
N GLY A 72 -6.88 8.45 -11.25
CA GLY A 72 -7.37 9.48 -10.34
C GLY A 72 -7.19 9.16 -8.86
N GLU A 73 -6.53 8.04 -8.50
CA GLU A 73 -6.34 7.64 -7.12
C GLU A 73 -5.29 8.49 -6.42
N LEU A 74 -5.72 9.19 -5.38
CA LEU A 74 -4.89 9.86 -4.40
C LEU A 74 -4.81 8.98 -3.16
N VAL A 75 -3.59 8.66 -2.73
CA VAL A 75 -3.32 7.87 -1.53
C VAL A 75 -2.46 8.66 -0.56
N LEU A 76 -2.79 8.54 0.72
CA LEU A 76 -1.94 8.93 1.83
C LEU A 76 -1.58 7.66 2.62
N ALA A 77 -0.30 7.45 2.86
CA ALA A 77 0.24 6.35 3.64
C ALA A 77 1.11 6.88 4.78
N ASN A 78 1.06 6.20 5.92
CA ASN A 78 1.90 6.50 7.07
C ASN A 78 2.38 5.21 7.74
N ILE A 79 3.60 5.24 8.24
CA ILE A 79 4.06 4.34 9.29
C ILE A 79 4.73 5.18 10.36
N SER A 80 4.29 5.02 11.60
CA SER A 80 4.86 5.71 12.77
C SER A 80 5.18 4.68 13.84
N GLU A 81 6.42 4.65 14.28
CA GLU A 81 6.90 3.73 15.31
C GLU A 81 7.57 4.47 16.47
N TYR A 82 7.45 3.84 17.64
CA TYR A 82 8.14 4.18 18.86
C TYR A 82 8.98 3.00 19.34
N LYS A 83 10.26 3.25 19.61
CA LYS A 83 11.20 2.29 20.19
C LYS A 83 10.96 2.20 21.70
N LEU A 84 10.21 1.19 22.14
CA LEU A 84 10.03 0.86 23.56
C LEU A 84 11.35 0.45 24.21
N THR A 85 12.18 -0.29 23.46
CA THR A 85 13.55 -0.66 23.84
C THR A 85 14.44 -0.56 22.59
N PRO A 86 15.77 -0.70 22.70
CA PRO A 86 16.65 -0.77 21.53
C PRO A 86 16.28 -1.88 20.53
N ASP A 87 15.66 -2.97 21.02
CA ASP A 87 15.34 -4.16 20.23
C ASP A 87 13.85 -4.28 19.90
N LEU A 88 12.97 -3.47 20.50
CA LEU A 88 11.52 -3.58 20.35
C LEU A 88 10.90 -2.22 20.01
N ALA A 89 10.19 -2.18 18.89
CA ALA A 89 9.36 -1.05 18.48
C ALA A 89 7.89 -1.44 18.37
N VAL A 90 7.00 -0.49 18.66
CA VAL A 90 5.56 -0.62 18.40
C VAL A 90 5.11 0.58 17.58
N GLY A 91 4.06 0.43 16.80
CA GLY A 91 3.63 1.51 15.94
C GLY A 91 2.28 1.32 15.30
N LEU A 92 1.92 2.31 14.50
CA LEU A 92 0.76 2.31 13.64
C LEU A 92 1.24 2.44 12.20
N ALA A 93 0.70 1.60 11.32
CA ALA A 93 0.85 1.69 9.89
C ALA A 93 -0.53 1.83 9.28
N GLY A 94 -0.69 2.65 8.26
CA GLY A 94 -1.98 2.79 7.63
C GLY A 94 -1.93 3.55 6.33
N ASN A 95 -2.97 3.38 5.54
CA ASN A 95 -3.10 3.97 4.23
C ASN A 95 -4.59 4.25 3.96
N ILE A 96 -4.85 5.34 3.26
CA ILE A 96 -6.20 5.77 2.88
C ILE A 96 -6.11 6.28 1.45
N ALA A 97 -6.99 5.79 0.59
CA ALA A 97 -7.05 6.21 -0.80
C ALA A 97 -8.46 6.61 -1.24
N GLN A 98 -8.52 7.48 -2.23
CA GLN A 98 -9.76 7.91 -2.87
C GLN A 98 -9.55 8.13 -4.37
N PHE A 99 -10.54 7.73 -5.16
CA PHE A 99 -10.69 8.09 -6.57
C PHE A 99 -12.16 8.26 -6.96
N ASN A 100 -12.39 8.79 -8.16
CA ASN A 100 -13.74 8.98 -8.70
C ASN A 100 -14.04 7.93 -9.76
N TYR A 101 -15.23 7.35 -9.72
CA TYR A 101 -15.71 6.45 -10.76
C TYR A 101 -17.24 6.55 -10.90
N LYS A 102 -17.72 6.94 -12.09
CA LYS A 102 -19.16 7.08 -12.42
C LYS A 102 -19.97 7.71 -11.28
N ASP A 103 -19.67 8.99 -10.99
CA ASP A 103 -20.29 9.81 -9.94
C ASP A 103 -20.10 9.34 -8.48
N ASN A 104 -19.25 8.33 -8.24
CA ASN A 104 -18.93 7.86 -6.90
C ASN A 104 -17.53 8.31 -6.45
N HIS A 105 -17.42 8.71 -5.19
CA HIS A 105 -16.14 8.85 -4.47
C HIS A 105 -15.80 7.52 -3.79
N VAL A 106 -15.04 6.68 -4.48
CA VAL A 106 -14.66 5.35 -4.01
C VAL A 106 -13.49 5.50 -3.05
N ARG A 107 -13.56 4.84 -1.89
CA ARG A 107 -12.54 4.92 -0.83
C ARG A 107 -12.13 3.54 -0.34
N SER A 108 -10.83 3.36 -0.11
CA SER A 108 -10.22 2.18 0.50
C SER A 108 -9.16 2.61 1.50
N GLY A 109 -8.74 1.67 2.35
CA GLY A 109 -7.70 1.92 3.34
C GLY A 109 -7.64 0.86 4.44
N GLU A 110 -6.59 0.93 5.23
CA GLU A 110 -6.39 0.11 6.42
C GLU A 110 -5.62 0.89 7.48
N ILE A 111 -5.81 0.51 8.72
CA ILE A 111 -5.04 1.00 9.86
C ILE A 111 -4.65 -0.23 10.68
N ASN A 112 -3.36 -0.43 10.84
CA ASN A 112 -2.76 -1.58 11.49
C ASN A 112 -1.91 -1.12 12.67
N ALA A 113 -2.12 -1.73 13.84
CA ALA A 113 -1.14 -1.69 14.91
C ALA A 113 -0.08 -2.77 14.64
N PHE A 114 1.17 -2.46 14.94
CA PHE A 114 2.25 -3.42 14.77
C PHE A 114 3.24 -3.41 15.93
N THR A 115 3.98 -4.52 16.03
CA THR A 115 5.20 -4.64 16.83
C THR A 115 6.32 -5.18 15.97
N ARG A 116 7.54 -4.68 16.19
CA ARG A 116 8.75 -5.08 15.49
C ARG A 116 9.83 -5.40 16.51
N TRP A 117 10.23 -6.66 16.56
CA TRP A 117 11.30 -7.15 17.41
C TRP A 117 12.53 -7.50 16.58
N THR A 118 13.64 -6.82 16.86
CA THR A 118 14.93 -6.99 16.22
C THR A 118 15.99 -7.21 17.30
N PRO A 119 16.09 -8.43 17.85
CA PRO A 119 17.04 -8.72 18.93
C PRO A 119 18.49 -8.47 18.48
N SER A 120 19.25 -7.75 19.30
CA SER A 120 20.64 -7.39 18.99
C SER A 120 21.65 -8.41 19.51
N SER A 121 21.28 -9.22 20.50
CA SER A 121 22.14 -10.22 21.13
C SER A 121 22.09 -11.61 20.47
N ALA A 122 23.21 -12.32 20.52
CA ALA A 122 23.25 -13.74 20.15
C ALA A 122 22.33 -14.58 21.08
N PRO A 123 21.74 -15.69 20.61
CA PRO A 123 21.88 -16.29 19.28
C PRO A 123 20.94 -15.69 18.21
N MET A 124 20.00 -14.81 18.60
CA MET A 124 18.92 -14.34 17.73
C MET A 124 19.28 -13.08 16.94
N LYS A 125 20.51 -12.58 17.05
CA LYS A 125 21.02 -11.49 16.21
C LYS A 125 20.73 -11.77 14.73
N ASN A 126 20.24 -10.76 14.01
CA ASN A 126 19.77 -10.80 12.61
C ASN A 126 18.37 -11.39 12.39
N LEU A 127 17.64 -11.73 13.46
CA LEU A 127 16.21 -11.98 13.40
C LEU A 127 15.45 -10.64 13.35
N THR A 128 14.40 -10.59 12.54
CA THR A 128 13.35 -9.58 12.61
C THR A 128 12.02 -10.30 12.67
N VAL A 129 11.24 -10.03 13.72
CA VAL A 129 9.85 -10.46 13.83
C VAL A 129 8.98 -9.22 13.75
N TRP A 130 8.06 -9.20 12.80
CA TRP A 130 7.07 -8.14 12.65
C TRP A 130 5.68 -8.76 12.68
N LEU A 131 4.83 -8.23 13.54
CA LEU A 131 3.44 -8.63 13.63
C LEU A 131 2.59 -7.40 13.45
N MET A 132 1.56 -7.49 12.61
CA MET A 132 0.56 -6.46 12.44
C MET A 132 -0.85 -7.02 12.51
N PHE A 133 -1.78 -6.18 12.96
CA PHE A 133 -3.19 -6.47 12.91
C PHE A 133 -4.00 -5.18 12.83
N GLY A 134 -5.13 -5.20 12.14
CA GLY A 134 -5.97 -4.03 12.09
C GLY A 134 -7.15 -4.10 11.14
N PRO A 135 -8.12 -3.18 11.30
CA PRO A 135 -9.26 -3.07 10.41
C PRO A 135 -8.86 -2.45 9.07
N GLY A 136 -9.52 -2.91 8.02
CA GLY A 136 -9.48 -2.35 6.68
C GLY A 136 -10.86 -2.15 6.10
N TRP A 137 -10.91 -1.38 5.02
CA TRP A 137 -12.08 -1.21 4.19
C TRP A 137 -11.66 -1.08 2.73
N SER A 138 -12.46 -1.70 1.87
CA SER A 138 -12.33 -1.57 0.42
C SER A 138 -13.75 -1.61 -0.18
N TYR A 139 -13.89 -2.07 -1.41
CA TYR A 139 -15.15 -2.09 -2.14
C TYR A 139 -15.22 -3.30 -3.07
N LYS A 140 -16.44 -3.71 -3.44
CA LYS A 140 -16.64 -4.79 -4.41
C LYS A 140 -16.09 -4.37 -5.79
N MET A 141 -15.27 -5.23 -6.38
CA MET A 141 -14.66 -4.98 -7.70
C MET A 141 -14.67 -6.22 -8.59
N SER A 142 -14.68 -5.98 -9.90
CA SER A 142 -14.47 -6.99 -10.94
C SER A 142 -13.21 -6.60 -11.72
N GLY A 143 -12.19 -7.45 -11.66
CA GLY A 143 -10.84 -7.02 -12.04
C GLY A 143 -10.41 -5.87 -11.15
N LYS A 144 -10.14 -4.70 -11.74
CA LYS A 144 -9.72 -3.48 -11.00
C LYS A 144 -10.84 -2.46 -10.81
N THR A 145 -11.98 -2.69 -11.47
CA THR A 145 -13.07 -1.72 -11.58
C THR A 145 -14.12 -1.95 -10.49
N PRO A 146 -14.57 -0.89 -9.78
CA PRO A 146 -15.67 -1.00 -8.84
C PRO A 146 -16.95 -1.56 -9.51
N VAL A 147 -17.60 -2.51 -8.84
CA VAL A 147 -18.93 -2.97 -9.24
C VAL A 147 -19.96 -2.04 -8.62
N LEU A 148 -20.84 -1.50 -9.46
CA LEU A 148 -21.93 -0.62 -9.02
C LEU A 148 -23.25 -1.40 -9.01
N THR A 149 -23.99 -1.28 -7.91
CA THR A 149 -25.38 -1.73 -7.78
C THR A 149 -26.24 -0.48 -7.63
N ASP A 150 -27.22 -0.31 -8.51
CA ASP A 150 -28.08 0.89 -8.55
C ASP A 150 -27.29 2.22 -8.62
N GLY A 151 -26.16 2.21 -9.35
CA GLY A 151 -25.29 3.37 -9.50
C GLY A 151 -24.34 3.62 -8.34
N HIS A 152 -24.37 2.81 -7.27
CA HIS A 152 -23.52 2.98 -6.09
C HIS A 152 -22.55 1.82 -5.88
N TYR A 153 -21.34 2.13 -5.42
CA TYR A 153 -20.38 1.10 -5.03
C TYR A 153 -20.74 0.52 -3.66
N THR A 154 -20.48 -0.78 -3.47
CA THR A 154 -20.65 -1.43 -2.17
C THR A 154 -19.32 -1.48 -1.43
N ARG A 155 -19.28 -0.92 -0.21
CA ARG A 155 -18.11 -1.02 0.68
C ARG A 155 -17.98 -2.43 1.26
N THR A 156 -16.75 -2.86 1.49
CA THR A 156 -16.43 -4.13 2.16
C THR A 156 -15.46 -3.85 3.31
N HIS A 157 -15.69 -4.47 4.46
CA HIS A 157 -14.81 -4.36 5.62
C HIS A 157 -13.95 -5.60 5.75
N THR A 158 -12.70 -5.42 6.13
CA THR A 158 -11.75 -6.50 6.33
C THR A 158 -11.09 -6.36 7.70
N LEU A 159 -10.64 -7.48 8.24
CA LEU A 159 -9.72 -7.51 9.37
C LEU A 159 -8.48 -8.25 8.86
N SER A 160 -7.35 -7.58 8.88
CA SER A 160 -6.08 -8.15 8.41
C SER A 160 -5.16 -8.45 9.59
N SER A 161 -4.38 -9.50 9.44
CA SER A 161 -3.22 -9.78 10.26
C SER A 161 -2.10 -10.34 9.40
N GLU A 162 -0.87 -9.93 9.71
CA GLU A 162 0.32 -10.40 9.01
C GLU A 162 1.43 -10.62 10.02
N ALA A 163 2.17 -11.71 9.83
CA ALA A 163 3.36 -12.04 10.58
C ALA A 163 4.52 -12.25 9.61
N ILE A 164 5.54 -11.41 9.72
CA ILE A 164 6.79 -11.51 8.96
C ILE A 164 7.89 -11.94 9.92
N ILE A 165 8.56 -13.05 9.59
CA ILE A 165 9.73 -13.54 10.31
C ILE A 165 10.87 -13.61 9.30
N GLU A 166 11.85 -12.73 9.46
CA GLU A 166 13.03 -12.64 8.60
C GLU A 166 14.28 -12.98 9.41
N TYR A 167 15.11 -13.89 8.91
CA TYR A 167 16.44 -14.15 9.46
C TYR A 167 17.50 -13.94 8.37
N ARG A 168 18.45 -13.03 8.61
CA ARG A 168 19.53 -12.76 7.66
C ARG A 168 20.76 -13.59 8.00
N PHE A 169 21.05 -14.58 7.16
CA PHE A 169 22.29 -15.33 7.21
C PHE A 169 23.43 -14.49 6.62
N LYS A 170 24.50 -14.27 7.40
CA LYS A 170 25.74 -13.76 6.84
C LYS A 170 26.49 -14.93 6.22
N MET A 171 26.32 -15.12 4.91
CA MET A 171 27.23 -15.93 4.14
C MET A 171 28.43 -15.04 3.82
N PHE A 172 29.62 -15.43 4.30
CA PHE A 172 30.93 -14.75 4.16
C PHE A 172 31.13 -13.52 5.07
#